data_AF-A0A2J8TGD2-F1
#
_entry.id   AF-A0A2J8TGD2-F1
#
_cell.length_a   1.000
_cell.length_b   1.000
_cell.length_c   1.000
_cell.angle_alpha   90.00
_cell.angle_beta   90.00
_cell.angle_gamma   90.00
#
_symmetry.space_group_name_H-M   'P 1'
#
loop_
_entity.id
_entity.type
_entity.pdbx_description
1 polymer ?
#
loop_
_entity_poly.entity_id
_entity_poly.type
_entity_poly.pdbx_seq_one_letter_code
_entity_poly.pdbx_strand_id
1 'polypeptide(L)'
;SAPEPPAEEEVATGTTSASDDLEALGTLSLGTTEEKAAAEAAVPRTIGAELMELVRRNTGLSHELCRVAIGVIVGHIQASVPASSPVMEQVLLSLVEGKDLSTALPSGQVCHDQQRLEVIFADLARRKDDAQQRSWALYEDEGVIRCYLEELLHILTDADPEVCKKMCKRNEFESVLALVAYYQMEHRASLRLLLLKCFGAMCSLDAAIISTLVSSVLPVELARDMQTDTQEHLGTPFAQFLLSIVEDGLPLDTTEQLPDLCVNLLL
;
A
#
# COMPACT_ATOMS: atom_id res chain seq x y z
N SER A 1 -56.61 9.80 40.31
CA SER A 1 -56.85 11.25 40.47
C SER A 1 -55.80 12.01 39.68
N ALA A 2 -56.19 13.00 38.90
CA ALA A 2 -55.37 14.20 38.70
C ALA A 2 -55.48 15.08 39.97
N PRO A 3 -54.66 16.13 40.19
CA PRO A 3 -54.63 17.30 39.32
C PRO A 3 -53.24 17.92 39.03
N GLU A 4 -53.32 18.99 38.25
CA GLU A 4 -52.30 19.92 37.72
C GLU A 4 -51.84 21.02 38.73
N PRO A 5 -50.98 22.00 38.32
CA PRO A 5 -50.28 22.94 39.23
C PRO A 5 -51.06 24.26 39.49
N PRO A 6 -50.42 25.25 40.15
CA PRO A 6 -50.28 26.62 39.61
C PRO A 6 -48.80 27.12 39.67
N ALA A 7 -48.30 28.04 38.81
CA ALA A 7 -48.62 29.48 38.65
C ALA A 7 -48.19 30.33 39.89
N GLU A 8 -47.72 31.59 39.82
CA GLU A 8 -47.41 32.55 38.73
C GLU A 8 -46.57 33.73 39.35
N GLU A 9 -46.44 34.89 38.67
CA GLU A 9 -45.95 36.21 39.19
C GLU A 9 -44.43 36.41 39.44
N GLU A 10 -43.82 37.60 39.25
CA GLU A 10 -44.16 38.77 38.41
C GLU A 10 -42.93 39.65 38.09
N VAL A 11 -42.98 40.33 36.94
CA VAL A 11 -42.58 41.75 36.64
C VAL A 11 -41.26 42.35 37.16
N ALA A 12 -40.42 42.79 36.22
CA ALA A 12 -39.87 44.17 36.20
C ALA A 12 -39.41 44.61 34.79
N THR A 13 -40.33 45.32 34.14
CA THR A 13 -40.24 46.18 32.95
C THR A 13 -39.08 47.19 32.90
N GLY A 14 -38.58 47.48 31.68
CA GLY A 14 -37.72 48.64 31.39
C GLY A 14 -37.80 49.10 29.91
N THR A 15 -38.48 50.22 29.66
CA THR A 15 -38.62 50.93 28.36
C THR A 15 -37.83 52.25 28.38
N THR A 16 -37.59 52.99 27.28
CA THR A 16 -38.08 52.99 25.87
C THR A 16 -36.92 52.66 24.90
N SER A 17 -36.82 53.02 23.60
CA SER A 17 -37.61 53.81 22.62
C SER A 17 -37.23 53.44 21.17
N ALA A 18 -38.16 53.57 20.24
CA ALA A 18 -37.94 53.41 18.80
C ALA A 18 -38.13 54.74 18.03
N SER A 19 -37.39 54.89 16.92
CA SER A 19 -37.67 55.73 15.74
C SER A 19 -36.51 55.49 14.77
N ASP A 20 -36.72 54.76 13.68
CA ASP A 20 -37.04 55.30 12.34
C ASP A 20 -35.78 55.73 11.56
N ASP A 21 -35.53 55.05 10.44
CA ASP A 21 -35.24 55.67 9.15
C ASP A 21 -35.07 54.57 8.08
N LEU A 22 -36.14 54.35 7.32
CA LEU A 22 -36.17 53.55 6.10
C LEU A 22 -36.36 54.53 4.94
N GLU A 23 -35.41 54.59 4.00
CA GLU A 23 -35.54 55.09 2.59
C GLU A 23 -34.16 55.51 2.04
N ALA A 24 -33.51 54.65 1.24
CA ALA A 24 -32.41 55.02 0.34
C ALA A 24 -32.13 53.92 -0.71
N LEU A 25 -33.08 53.69 -1.62
CA LEU A 25 -32.80 52.94 -2.86
C LEU A 25 -32.00 53.83 -3.82
N GLY A 26 -30.82 53.39 -4.29
CA GLY A 26 -30.06 54.21 -5.25
C GLY A 26 -28.69 53.71 -5.70
N THR A 27 -28.68 52.80 -6.68
CA THR A 27 -27.65 52.66 -7.74
C THR A 27 -26.18 52.33 -7.42
N LEU A 28 -25.81 51.10 -7.80
CA LEU A 28 -24.61 50.75 -8.60
C LEU A 28 -23.20 51.02 -8.05
N SER A 29 -22.51 49.93 -7.66
CA SER A 29 -21.13 49.73 -8.12
C SER A 29 -20.90 48.26 -8.47
N LEU A 30 -20.51 48.02 -9.72
CA LEU A 30 -20.15 46.72 -10.27
C LEU A 30 -18.66 46.48 -9.96
N GLY A 31 -18.34 45.54 -9.08
CA GLY A 31 -16.96 45.20 -8.74
C GLY A 31 -16.84 43.97 -7.85
N THR A 32 -15.79 43.17 -8.10
CA THR A 32 -15.34 41.99 -7.33
C THR A 32 -16.22 40.72 -7.32
N THR A 33 -16.98 40.45 -8.38
CA THR A 33 -17.38 39.06 -8.71
C THR A 33 -16.22 38.19 -9.20
N GLU A 34 -15.06 38.78 -9.53
CA GLU A 34 -13.89 38.07 -10.06
C GLU A 34 -13.02 37.38 -8.99
N GLU A 35 -12.98 37.92 -7.76
CA GLU A 35 -12.08 37.40 -6.71
C GLU A 35 -12.59 36.10 -6.06
N LYS A 36 -13.91 35.84 -6.11
CA LYS A 36 -14.52 34.60 -5.61
C LYS A 36 -14.53 33.46 -6.63
N ALA A 37 -14.44 33.77 -7.93
CA ALA A 37 -14.41 32.78 -9.01
C ALA A 37 -13.04 32.08 -9.16
N ALA A 38 -11.96 32.71 -8.70
CA ALA A 38 -10.60 32.15 -8.78
C ALA A 38 -10.33 30.98 -7.82
N ALA A 39 -11.29 30.62 -6.96
CA ALA A 39 -11.20 29.50 -6.02
C ALA A 39 -12.01 28.25 -6.44
N GLU A 40 -12.68 28.28 -7.60
CA GLU A 40 -13.43 27.12 -8.11
C GLU A 40 -12.53 26.16 -8.91
N ALA A 41 -12.53 24.90 -8.49
CA ALA A 41 -12.01 23.73 -9.24
C ALA A 41 -10.49 23.63 -9.52
N ALA A 42 -9.64 23.99 -8.56
CA ALA A 42 -8.26 23.48 -8.53
C ALA A 42 -8.26 22.01 -8.05
N VAL A 43 -8.12 21.05 -8.97
CA VAL A 43 -8.03 19.62 -8.61
C VAL A 43 -6.74 19.37 -7.80
N PRO A 44 -6.81 18.75 -6.61
CA PRO A 44 -5.60 18.40 -5.86
C PRO A 44 -4.71 17.46 -6.67
N ARG A 45 -3.41 17.77 -6.78
CA ARG A 45 -2.44 16.90 -7.48
C ARG A 45 -2.31 15.51 -6.85
N THR A 46 -2.76 15.37 -5.60
CA THR A 46 -2.79 14.15 -4.80
C THR A 46 -4.03 13.28 -5.06
N ILE A 47 -5.04 13.78 -5.79
CA ILE A 47 -6.35 13.11 -5.93
C ILE A 47 -6.23 11.71 -6.56
N GLY A 48 -5.31 11.53 -7.52
CA GLY A 48 -5.06 10.22 -8.13
C GLY A 48 -4.56 9.21 -7.11
N ALA A 49 -3.60 9.59 -6.26
CA ALA A 49 -3.07 8.73 -5.22
C ALA A 49 -4.10 8.44 -4.12
N GLU A 50 -4.91 9.44 -3.74
CA GLU A 50 -6.02 9.27 -2.78
C GLU A 50 -7.10 8.32 -3.31
N LEU A 51 -7.50 8.45 -4.58
CA LEU A 51 -8.47 7.55 -5.21
C LEU A 51 -7.91 6.12 -5.34
N MET A 52 -6.64 5.97 -5.68
CA MET A 52 -5.97 4.67 -5.74
C MET A 52 -5.97 3.97 -4.37
N GLU A 53 -5.57 4.68 -3.31
CA GLU A 53 -5.59 4.18 -1.94
C GLU A 53 -7.02 3.80 -1.49
N LEU A 54 -8.01 4.66 -1.75
CA LEU A 54 -9.42 4.42 -1.40
C LEU A 54 -10.01 3.21 -2.13
N VAL A 55 -9.83 3.11 -3.45
CA VAL A 55 -10.33 1.97 -4.23
C VAL A 55 -9.65 0.70 -3.77
N ARG A 56 -8.33 0.71 -3.59
CA ARG A 56 -7.57 -0.46 -3.16
C ARG A 56 -8.01 -0.96 -1.78
N ARG A 57 -8.05 -0.08 -0.78
CA ARG A 57 -8.47 -0.39 0.59
C ARG A 57 -9.90 -0.92 0.69
N ASN A 58 -10.80 -0.47 -0.20
CA ASN A 58 -12.20 -0.85 -0.18
C ASN A 58 -12.57 -2.03 -1.09
N THR A 59 -11.70 -2.42 -2.04
CA THR A 59 -12.01 -3.48 -3.02
C THR A 59 -11.03 -4.65 -3.03
N GLY A 60 -9.81 -4.49 -2.52
CA GLY A 60 -8.76 -5.51 -2.62
C GLY A 60 -8.24 -5.75 -4.04
N LEU A 61 -8.54 -4.86 -4.99
CA LEU A 61 -8.01 -4.93 -6.35
C LEU A 61 -6.50 -4.66 -6.38
N SER A 62 -5.78 -5.32 -7.29
CA SER A 62 -4.36 -5.03 -7.54
C SER A 62 -4.14 -3.59 -8.00
N HIS A 63 -2.92 -3.08 -7.85
CA HIS A 63 -2.59 -1.69 -8.16
C HIS A 63 -2.99 -1.31 -9.60
N GLU A 64 -2.62 -2.11 -10.60
CA GLU A 64 -2.99 -1.86 -11.99
C GLU A 64 -4.49 -1.98 -12.23
N LEU A 65 -5.18 -2.91 -11.56
CA LEU A 65 -6.66 -3.03 -11.66
C LEU A 65 -7.37 -1.83 -11.02
N CYS A 66 -6.85 -1.25 -9.94
CA CYS A 66 -7.36 0.00 -9.36
C CYS A 66 -7.21 1.15 -10.36
N ARG A 67 -6.03 1.28 -10.98
CA ARG A 67 -5.72 2.31 -11.98
C ARG A 67 -6.63 2.20 -13.21
N VAL A 68 -6.85 0.99 -13.72
CA VAL A 68 -7.80 0.72 -14.82
C VAL A 68 -9.23 1.04 -14.39
N ALA A 69 -9.68 0.61 -13.21
CA ALA A 69 -11.04 0.86 -12.74
C ALA A 69 -11.36 2.36 -12.60
N ILE A 70 -10.45 3.13 -11.98
CA ILE A 70 -10.61 4.59 -11.86
C ILE A 70 -10.56 5.23 -13.25
N GLY A 71 -9.62 4.84 -14.11
CA GLY A 71 -9.52 5.35 -15.49
C GLY A 71 -10.78 5.14 -16.31
N VAL A 72 -11.41 3.96 -16.21
CA VAL A 72 -12.68 3.64 -16.89
C VAL A 72 -13.83 4.48 -16.34
N ILE A 73 -13.95 4.62 -15.02
CA ILE A 73 -15.04 5.40 -14.39
C ILE A 73 -14.89 6.89 -14.74
N VAL A 74 -13.70 7.46 -14.55
CA VAL A 74 -13.41 8.88 -14.81
C VAL A 74 -13.53 9.19 -16.31
N GLY A 75 -13.01 8.33 -17.19
CA GLY A 75 -13.15 8.47 -18.64
C GLY A 75 -14.60 8.38 -19.13
N HIS A 76 -15.42 7.50 -18.55
CA HIS A 76 -16.84 7.42 -18.89
C HIS A 76 -17.63 8.66 -18.42
N ILE A 77 -17.31 9.20 -17.24
CA ILE A 77 -17.89 10.46 -16.74
C ILE A 77 -17.47 11.64 -17.64
N GLN A 78 -16.19 11.72 -18.02
CA GLN A 78 -15.67 12.73 -18.95
C GLN A 78 -16.42 12.73 -20.29
N ALA A 79 -16.64 11.54 -20.87
CA ALA A 79 -17.36 11.40 -22.14
C ALA A 79 -18.86 11.71 -22.02
N SER A 80 -19.48 11.38 -20.88
CA SER A 80 -20.93 11.51 -20.67
C SER A 80 -21.35 12.89 -20.14
N VAL A 81 -20.43 13.63 -19.50
CA VAL A 81 -20.69 14.93 -18.86
C VAL A 81 -19.64 15.95 -19.32
N PRO A 82 -19.80 16.58 -20.50
CA PRO A 82 -18.80 17.48 -21.09
C PRO A 82 -18.39 18.65 -20.20
N ALA A 83 -19.30 19.15 -19.36
CA ALA A 83 -19.02 20.21 -18.38
C ALA A 83 -17.98 19.80 -17.31
N SER A 84 -17.79 18.51 -17.06
CA SER A 84 -16.80 17.98 -16.12
C SER A 84 -15.44 17.66 -16.76
N SER A 85 -15.32 17.73 -18.09
CA SER A 85 -14.14 17.29 -18.83
C SER A 85 -12.79 17.84 -18.31
N PRO A 86 -12.60 19.15 -18.06
CA PRO A 86 -11.30 19.65 -17.60
C PRO A 86 -10.92 19.16 -16.19
N VAL A 87 -11.91 18.88 -15.34
CA VAL A 87 -11.71 18.33 -14.00
C VAL A 87 -11.32 16.85 -14.09
N MET A 88 -12.04 16.07 -14.90
CA MET A 88 -11.77 14.64 -15.09
C MET A 88 -10.42 14.40 -15.78
N GLU A 89 -10.03 15.26 -16.74
CA GLU A 89 -8.72 15.23 -17.38
C GLU A 89 -7.57 15.47 -16.38
N GLN A 90 -7.73 16.43 -15.45
CA GLN A 90 -6.75 16.64 -14.37
C GLN A 90 -6.66 15.44 -13.41
N VAL A 91 -7.78 14.76 -13.12
CA VAL A 91 -7.76 13.51 -12.34
C VAL A 91 -6.99 12.41 -13.09
N LEU A 92 -7.25 12.21 -14.38
CA LEU A 92 -6.52 11.23 -15.21
C LEU A 92 -5.02 11.54 -15.31
N LEU A 93 -4.65 12.81 -15.48
CA LEU A 93 -3.25 13.24 -15.45
C LEU A 93 -2.59 12.91 -14.11
N SER A 94 -3.24 13.19 -12.97
CA SER A 94 -2.69 12.88 -11.65
C SER A 94 -2.46 11.38 -11.40
N LEU A 95 -3.25 10.50 -12.03
CA LEU A 95 -3.08 9.04 -11.99
C LEU A 95 -1.90 8.53 -12.84
N VAL A 96 -1.39 9.34 -13.77
CA VAL A 96 -0.26 9.01 -14.65
C VAL A 96 1.03 9.70 -14.19
N GLU A 97 0.93 10.92 -13.65
CA GLU A 97 2.07 11.67 -13.11
C GLU A 97 2.50 11.18 -11.71
N GLY A 98 1.58 10.56 -10.95
CA GLY A 98 1.82 10.02 -9.62
C GLY A 98 2.69 8.75 -9.58
N LYS A 99 3.96 8.86 -9.99
CA LYS A 99 4.94 7.75 -9.94
C LYS A 99 5.34 7.31 -8.54
N ASP A 100 5.11 8.14 -7.52
CA ASP A 100 5.51 7.89 -6.13
C ASP A 100 4.30 8.03 -5.17
N LEU A 101 3.34 7.09 -5.20
CA LEU A 101 2.14 7.18 -4.37
C LEU A 101 2.48 7.31 -2.87
N SER A 102 3.55 6.66 -2.40
CA SER A 102 4.02 6.75 -1.02
C SER A 102 4.47 8.16 -0.57
N THR A 103 4.60 9.11 -1.49
CA THR A 103 4.88 10.53 -1.23
C THR A 103 3.79 11.48 -1.73
N ALA A 104 2.88 10.98 -2.57
CA ALA A 104 1.78 11.74 -3.15
C ALA A 104 0.49 11.75 -2.30
N LEU A 105 0.42 10.96 -1.21
CA LEU A 105 -0.64 11.15 -0.21
C LEU A 105 -0.43 12.47 0.58
N PRO A 106 -1.49 13.16 1.02
CA PRO A 106 -1.38 14.37 1.84
C PRO A 106 -0.48 14.18 3.07
N SER A 107 0.40 15.15 3.34
CA SER A 107 1.43 15.11 4.37
C SER A 107 0.96 14.48 5.69
N GLY A 108 1.46 13.27 5.97
CA GLY A 108 1.20 12.53 7.20
C GLY A 108 0.37 11.25 7.02
N GLN A 109 -0.29 11.04 5.88
CA GLN A 109 -0.92 9.75 5.58
C GLN A 109 0.11 8.76 5.02
N VAL A 110 0.12 7.55 5.59
CA VAL A 110 0.93 6.42 5.12
C VAL A 110 0.02 5.50 4.31
N CYS A 111 0.49 5.05 3.14
CA CYS A 111 -0.21 4.04 2.34
C CYS A 111 -0.48 2.78 3.19
N HIS A 112 -1.70 2.23 3.12
CA HIS A 112 -2.11 1.07 3.90
C HIS A 112 -1.11 -0.09 3.79
N ASP A 113 -0.66 -0.38 2.58
CA ASP A 113 0.25 -1.50 2.31
C ASP A 113 1.64 -1.27 2.89
N GLN A 114 2.12 -0.02 2.94
CA GLN A 114 3.37 0.32 3.62
C GLN A 114 3.25 0.02 5.13
N GLN A 115 2.11 0.36 5.74
CA GLN A 115 1.85 0.08 7.15
C GLN A 115 1.68 -1.42 7.43
N ARG A 116 1.02 -2.17 6.54
CA ARG A 116 0.90 -3.63 6.66
C ARG A 116 2.26 -4.31 6.53
N LEU A 117 3.07 -3.97 5.53
CA LEU A 117 4.43 -4.50 5.39
C LEU A 117 5.29 -4.23 6.63
N GLU A 118 5.22 -3.03 7.20
CA GLU A 118 5.94 -2.70 8.43
C GLU A 118 5.53 -3.59 9.62
N VAL A 119 4.24 -3.83 9.81
CA VAL A 119 3.73 -4.76 10.85
C VAL A 119 4.18 -6.19 10.58
N ILE A 120 4.01 -6.68 9.34
CA ILE A 120 4.37 -8.05 8.95
C ILE A 120 5.87 -8.30 9.16
N PHE A 121 6.74 -7.40 8.67
CA PHE A 121 8.19 -7.55 8.84
C PHE A 121 8.62 -7.46 10.30
N ALA A 122 8.04 -6.56 11.10
CA ALA A 122 8.35 -6.45 12.53
C ALA A 122 7.92 -7.68 13.33
N ASP A 123 6.74 -8.23 13.05
CA ASP A 123 6.24 -9.42 13.74
C ASP A 123 6.99 -10.69 13.32
N LEU A 124 7.36 -10.85 12.04
CA LEU A 124 8.20 -11.97 11.57
C LEU A 124 9.62 -11.88 12.15
N ALA A 125 10.22 -10.69 12.20
CA ALA A 125 11.54 -10.49 12.83
C ALA A 125 11.52 -10.81 14.33
N ARG A 126 10.48 -10.36 15.07
CA ARG A 126 10.30 -10.71 16.49
C ARG A 126 10.14 -12.22 16.69
N ARG A 127 9.33 -12.88 15.85
CA ARG A 127 9.14 -14.34 15.89
C ARG A 127 10.43 -15.11 15.62
N LYS A 128 11.33 -14.59 14.77
CA LYS A 128 12.68 -15.12 14.57
C LYS A 128 13.54 -15.02 15.84
N ASP A 129 13.49 -13.90 16.56
CA ASP A 129 14.22 -13.74 17.83
C ASP A 129 13.64 -14.64 18.94
N ASP A 130 12.30 -14.74 19.05
CA ASP A 130 11.62 -15.64 20.00
C ASP A 130 11.93 -17.13 19.72
N ALA A 131 12.05 -17.50 18.43
CA ALA A 131 12.45 -18.85 18.01
C ALA A 131 13.86 -19.21 18.48
N GLN A 132 14.80 -18.26 18.44
CA GLN A 132 16.14 -18.45 19.00
C GLN A 132 16.13 -18.58 20.53
N GLN A 133 15.13 -18.00 21.21
CA GLN A 133 15.03 -17.98 22.69
C GLN A 133 14.24 -19.14 23.32
N ARG A 134 13.72 -20.10 22.52
CA ARG A 134 13.01 -21.31 23.00
C ARG A 134 11.74 -21.05 23.86
N SER A 135 10.93 -20.08 23.45
CA SER A 135 9.58 -19.91 24.00
C SER A 135 8.62 -21.00 23.48
N TRP A 136 7.93 -21.71 24.37
CA TRP A 136 7.11 -22.91 24.04
C TRP A 136 5.91 -22.67 23.08
N ALA A 137 5.57 -21.42 22.75
CA ALA A 137 4.39 -21.06 21.97
C ALA A 137 4.51 -21.30 20.44
N LEU A 138 5.70 -21.60 19.92
CA LEU A 138 6.00 -21.65 18.48
C LEU A 138 5.23 -22.73 17.69
N TYR A 139 4.65 -23.72 18.38
CA TYR A 139 3.94 -24.83 17.77
C TYR A 139 2.45 -24.57 17.49
N GLU A 140 1.81 -23.58 18.14
CA GLU A 140 0.37 -23.29 17.92
C GLU A 140 0.11 -22.28 16.79
N ASP A 141 1.12 -21.49 16.42
CA ASP A 141 0.97 -20.33 15.52
C ASP A 141 1.20 -20.62 14.02
N GLU A 142 1.22 -21.88 13.53
CA GLU A 142 1.44 -22.15 12.09
C GLU A 142 0.42 -21.43 11.20
N GLY A 143 -0.87 -21.50 11.54
CA GLY A 143 -1.92 -20.82 10.79
C GLY A 143 -1.76 -19.30 10.80
N VAL A 144 -1.30 -18.73 11.92
CA VAL A 144 -1.04 -17.29 12.05
C VAL A 144 0.12 -16.87 11.15
N ILE A 145 1.26 -17.57 11.24
CA ILE A 145 2.44 -17.31 10.40
C ILE A 145 2.10 -17.49 8.91
N ARG A 146 1.30 -18.51 8.57
CA ARG A 146 0.80 -18.72 7.22
C ARG A 146 0.02 -17.51 6.72
N CYS A 147 -0.95 -17.00 7.47
CA CYS A 147 -1.70 -15.80 7.08
C CYS A 147 -0.79 -14.57 6.92
N TYR A 148 0.21 -14.36 7.79
CA TYR A 148 1.20 -13.29 7.62
C TYR A 148 2.01 -13.43 6.32
N LEU A 149 2.40 -14.65 5.92
CA LEU A 149 3.16 -14.90 4.69
C LEU A 149 2.28 -14.87 3.42
N GLU A 150 1.04 -15.31 3.50
CA GLU A 150 0.04 -15.19 2.42
C GLU A 150 -0.30 -13.72 2.17
N GLU A 151 -0.48 -12.93 3.23
CA GLU A 151 -0.68 -11.48 3.13
C GLU A 151 0.57 -10.77 2.59
N LEU A 152 1.77 -11.15 3.06
CA LEU A 152 3.03 -10.62 2.52
C LEU A 152 3.14 -10.87 1.02
N LEU A 153 2.87 -12.09 0.56
CA LEU A 153 2.92 -12.46 -0.85
C LEU A 153 1.90 -11.65 -1.65
N HIS A 154 0.66 -11.54 -1.18
CA HIS A 154 -0.38 -10.73 -1.83
C HIS A 154 0.04 -9.26 -1.96
N ILE A 155 0.61 -8.65 -0.91
CA ILE A 155 1.10 -7.27 -1.00
C ILE A 155 2.27 -7.17 -1.99
N LEU A 156 3.26 -8.08 -1.93
CA LEU A 156 4.42 -8.05 -2.82
C LEU A 156 4.05 -8.24 -4.31
N THR A 157 2.98 -8.96 -4.62
CA THR A 157 2.52 -9.21 -6.00
C THR A 157 1.50 -8.17 -6.49
N ASP A 158 0.55 -7.75 -5.65
CA ASP A 158 -0.59 -6.94 -6.08
C ASP A 158 -0.50 -5.45 -5.72
N ALA A 159 0.47 -5.01 -4.91
CA ALA A 159 0.61 -3.61 -4.48
C ALA A 159 1.42 -2.73 -5.45
N ASP A 160 1.59 -1.46 -5.06
CA ASP A 160 2.53 -0.55 -5.70
C ASP A 160 3.97 -1.11 -5.53
N PRO A 161 4.68 -1.43 -6.64
CA PRO A 161 6.02 -2.00 -6.57
C PRO A 161 7.03 -1.06 -5.92
N GLU A 162 6.83 0.27 -5.98
CA GLU A 162 7.73 1.23 -5.33
C GLU A 162 7.54 1.23 -3.80
N VAL A 163 6.32 1.03 -3.30
CA VAL A 163 6.06 0.82 -1.86
C VAL A 163 6.79 -0.44 -1.37
N CYS A 164 6.63 -1.55 -2.09
CA CYS A 164 7.28 -2.82 -1.75
C CYS A 164 8.80 -2.70 -1.80
N LYS A 165 9.36 -2.13 -2.87
CA LYS A 165 10.79 -1.88 -3.05
C LYS A 165 11.38 -1.01 -1.93
N LYS A 166 10.69 0.09 -1.56
CA LYS A 166 11.06 0.99 -0.46
C LYS A 166 11.10 0.27 0.89
N MET A 167 10.14 -0.63 1.16
CA MET A 167 10.13 -1.42 2.40
C MET A 167 11.21 -2.50 2.42
N CYS A 168 11.41 -3.23 1.32
CA CYS A 168 12.47 -4.23 1.20
C CYS A 168 13.89 -3.65 1.30
N LYS A 169 14.11 -2.42 0.82
CA LYS A 169 15.41 -1.72 0.90
C LYS A 169 15.67 -1.00 2.23
N ARG A 170 14.69 -0.94 3.13
CA ARG A 170 14.80 -0.23 4.40
C ARG A 170 15.90 -0.85 5.28
N ASN A 171 16.66 0.00 5.98
CA ASN A 171 17.75 -0.38 6.90
C ASN A 171 18.72 -1.42 6.28
N GLU A 172 19.30 -1.12 5.12
CA GLU A 172 20.27 -2.01 4.45
C GLU A 172 19.71 -3.43 4.21
N PHE A 173 18.44 -3.51 3.80
CA PHE A 173 17.70 -4.76 3.56
C PHE A 173 17.44 -5.62 4.82
N GLU A 174 17.43 -5.02 6.02
CA GLU A 174 17.16 -5.70 7.30
C GLU A 174 15.93 -6.63 7.24
N SER A 175 14.82 -6.16 6.65
CA SER A 175 13.59 -6.96 6.52
C SER A 175 13.79 -8.23 5.67
N VAL A 176 14.53 -8.13 4.56
CA VAL A 176 14.83 -9.25 3.67
C VAL A 176 15.77 -10.23 4.35
N LEU A 177 16.82 -9.74 5.01
CA LEU A 177 17.79 -10.56 5.74
C LEU A 177 17.16 -11.25 6.96
N ALA A 178 16.23 -10.59 7.64
CA ALA A 178 15.45 -11.19 8.73
C ALA A 178 14.57 -12.36 8.24
N LEU A 179 13.95 -12.23 7.05
CA LEU A 179 13.21 -13.32 6.43
C LEU A 179 14.12 -14.48 5.99
N VAL A 180 15.32 -14.20 5.45
CA VAL A 180 16.30 -15.25 5.14
C VAL A 180 16.72 -16.00 6.40
N ALA A 181 17.01 -15.28 7.50
CA ALA A 181 17.33 -15.90 8.78
C ALA A 181 16.15 -16.71 9.35
N TYR A 182 14.91 -16.27 9.14
CA TYR A 182 13.72 -17.03 9.51
C TYR A 182 13.58 -18.32 8.68
N TYR A 183 13.84 -18.27 7.36
CA TYR A 183 13.83 -19.45 6.48
C TYR A 183 14.77 -20.56 6.97
N GLN A 184 15.97 -20.21 7.47
CA GLN A 184 16.92 -21.18 8.04
C GLN A 184 16.37 -21.93 9.25
N MET A 185 15.59 -21.26 10.09
CA MET A 185 15.07 -21.80 11.36
C MET A 185 13.71 -22.48 11.19
N GLU A 186 12.95 -22.07 10.19
CA GLU A 186 11.71 -22.71 9.81
C GLU A 186 12.00 -24.12 9.26
N HIS A 187 11.19 -25.10 9.66
CA HIS A 187 11.33 -26.51 9.28
C HIS A 187 10.04 -27.07 8.66
N ARG A 188 8.95 -26.29 8.65
CA ARG A 188 7.67 -26.66 8.04
C ARG A 188 7.69 -26.31 6.54
N ALA A 189 7.59 -27.33 5.69
CA ALA A 189 7.60 -27.19 4.23
C ALA A 189 6.57 -26.16 3.71
N SER A 190 5.35 -26.17 4.28
CA SER A 190 4.26 -25.22 3.98
C SER A 190 4.70 -23.75 4.08
N LEU A 191 5.45 -23.40 5.13
CA LEU A 191 5.91 -22.04 5.38
C LEU A 191 7.20 -21.72 4.61
N ARG A 192 8.11 -22.69 4.46
CA ARG A 192 9.28 -22.56 3.56
C ARG A 192 8.85 -22.25 2.12
N LEU A 193 7.85 -22.95 1.60
CA LEU A 193 7.29 -22.74 0.27
C LEU A 193 6.71 -21.32 0.11
N LEU A 194 5.98 -20.82 1.11
CA LEU A 194 5.47 -19.45 1.10
C LEU A 194 6.58 -18.40 1.17
N LEU A 195 7.64 -18.64 1.96
CA LEU A 195 8.84 -17.79 1.99
C LEU A 195 9.55 -17.76 0.64
N LEU A 196 9.71 -18.90 -0.05
CA LEU A 196 10.29 -18.95 -1.40
C LEU A 196 9.47 -18.12 -2.40
N LYS A 197 8.14 -18.20 -2.34
CA LYS A 197 7.24 -17.35 -3.15
C LYS A 197 7.42 -15.86 -2.82
N CYS A 198 7.53 -15.52 -1.53
CA CYS A 198 7.82 -14.14 -1.12
C CYS A 198 9.18 -13.68 -1.66
N PHE A 199 10.23 -14.50 -1.59
CA PHE A 199 11.55 -14.14 -2.10
C PHE A 199 11.55 -13.91 -3.62
N GLY A 200 10.90 -14.75 -4.42
CA GLY A 200 10.84 -14.50 -5.86
C GLY A 200 9.95 -13.31 -6.23
N ALA A 201 8.88 -13.03 -5.47
CA ALA A 201 8.12 -11.79 -5.60
C ALA A 201 8.97 -10.55 -5.22
N MET A 202 9.87 -10.66 -4.24
CA MET A 202 10.86 -9.62 -3.94
C MET A 202 11.93 -9.47 -5.03
N CYS A 203 12.38 -10.58 -5.63
CA CYS A 203 13.29 -10.55 -6.78
C CYS A 203 12.68 -9.81 -7.98
N SER A 204 11.36 -9.89 -8.17
CA SER A 204 10.65 -9.13 -9.22
C SER A 204 10.50 -7.63 -8.95
N LEU A 205 10.94 -7.12 -7.79
CA LEU A 205 10.89 -5.68 -7.51
C LEU A 205 12.19 -4.94 -7.91
N ASP A 206 13.36 -5.55 -7.68
CA ASP A 206 14.64 -4.84 -7.84
C ASP A 206 15.87 -5.76 -7.84
N ALA A 207 16.80 -5.54 -8.79
CA ALA A 207 18.04 -6.31 -8.90
C ALA A 207 18.98 -6.20 -7.67
N ALA A 208 18.90 -5.12 -6.88
CA ALA A 208 19.66 -5.02 -5.64
C ALA A 208 19.14 -5.98 -4.56
N ILE A 209 17.84 -6.30 -4.54
CA ILE A 209 17.29 -7.33 -3.65
C ILE A 209 17.82 -8.71 -4.05
N ILE A 210 17.87 -9.00 -5.36
CA ILE A 210 18.47 -10.24 -5.89
C ILE A 210 19.94 -10.35 -5.45
N SER A 211 20.72 -9.28 -5.60
CA SER A 211 22.12 -9.22 -5.16
C SER A 211 22.27 -9.47 -3.65
N THR A 212 21.37 -8.91 -2.83
CA THR A 212 21.34 -9.15 -1.38
C THR A 212 21.01 -10.61 -1.04
N LEU A 213 20.00 -11.20 -1.70
CA LEU A 213 19.60 -12.60 -1.49
C LEU A 213 20.71 -13.58 -1.91
N VAL A 214 21.35 -13.33 -3.05
CA VAL A 214 22.50 -14.10 -3.59
C VAL A 214 23.74 -13.98 -2.68
N SER A 215 23.96 -12.81 -2.07
CA SER A 215 25.06 -12.58 -1.11
C SER A 215 24.75 -13.08 0.30
N SER A 216 23.50 -13.50 0.56
CA SER A 216 23.07 -14.03 1.85
C SER A 216 23.36 -15.53 1.96
N VAL A 217 22.96 -16.13 3.09
CA VAL A 217 23.03 -17.58 3.30
C VAL A 217 21.94 -18.36 2.56
N LEU A 218 20.93 -17.68 1.98
CA LEU A 218 19.80 -18.31 1.29
C LEU A 218 20.23 -19.36 0.23
N PRO A 219 21.20 -19.12 -0.68
CA PRO A 219 21.53 -20.10 -1.71
C PRO A 219 22.15 -21.39 -1.15
N VAL A 220 22.92 -21.29 -0.07
CA VAL A 220 23.52 -22.46 0.62
C VAL A 220 22.43 -23.31 1.26
N GLU A 221 21.41 -22.67 1.83
CA GLU A 221 20.25 -23.33 2.45
C GLU A 221 19.37 -23.99 1.39
N LEU A 222 19.09 -23.30 0.27
CA LEU A 222 18.41 -23.86 -0.90
C LEU A 222 19.16 -25.07 -1.47
N ALA A 223 20.48 -24.98 -1.63
CA ALA A 223 21.29 -26.10 -2.12
C ALA A 223 21.26 -27.31 -1.19
N ARG A 224 21.25 -27.09 0.14
CA ARG A 224 21.09 -28.15 1.14
C ARG A 224 19.69 -28.75 1.09
N ASP A 225 18.66 -27.91 1.07
CA ASP A 225 17.26 -28.34 1.07
C ASP A 225 16.94 -29.13 -0.21
N MET A 226 17.43 -28.71 -1.39
CA MET A 226 17.33 -29.47 -2.65
C MET A 226 18.00 -30.85 -2.61
N GLN A 227 19.03 -31.03 -1.76
CA GLN A 227 19.71 -32.31 -1.58
C GLN A 227 19.00 -33.22 -0.57
N THR A 228 18.14 -32.67 0.32
CA THR A 228 17.47 -33.41 1.38
C THR A 228 15.98 -33.64 1.14
N ASP A 229 15.24 -32.66 0.62
CA ASP A 229 13.81 -32.72 0.35
C ASP A 229 13.52 -33.02 -1.13
N THR A 230 13.59 -34.29 -1.50
CA THR A 230 13.43 -34.76 -2.90
C THR A 230 11.97 -34.80 -3.40
N GLN A 231 11.00 -34.23 -2.67
CA GLN A 231 9.57 -34.54 -2.81
C GLN A 231 8.64 -33.39 -3.20
N GLU A 232 9.01 -32.11 -3.05
CA GLU A 232 8.15 -30.99 -3.47
C GLU A 232 8.73 -30.25 -4.68
N HIS A 233 8.12 -30.50 -5.85
CA HIS A 233 8.49 -29.91 -7.15
C HIS A 233 8.26 -28.39 -7.26
N LEU A 234 7.80 -27.72 -6.19
CA LEU A 234 7.42 -26.32 -6.19
C LEU A 234 8.45 -25.50 -5.42
N GLY A 235 9.22 -24.68 -6.14
CA GLY A 235 10.39 -23.98 -5.62
C GLY A 235 11.72 -24.45 -6.22
N THR A 236 11.77 -25.67 -6.78
CA THR A 236 12.97 -26.15 -7.52
C THR A 236 13.41 -25.21 -8.66
N PRO A 237 12.50 -24.66 -9.50
CA PRO A 237 12.91 -23.76 -10.59
C PRO A 237 13.49 -22.43 -10.08
N PHE A 238 12.84 -21.84 -9.06
CA PHE A 238 13.32 -20.61 -8.41
C PHE A 238 14.67 -20.82 -7.70
N ALA A 239 14.85 -21.97 -7.04
CA ALA A 239 16.11 -22.32 -6.39
C ALA A 239 17.23 -22.57 -7.40
N GLN A 240 16.95 -23.28 -8.51
CA GLN A 240 17.88 -23.43 -9.63
C GLN A 240 18.27 -22.08 -10.24
N PHE A 241 17.32 -21.16 -10.41
CA PHE A 241 17.59 -19.81 -10.89
C PHE A 241 18.49 -19.02 -9.94
N LEU A 242 18.20 -18.97 -8.64
CA LEU A 242 19.07 -18.30 -7.66
C LEU A 242 20.47 -18.93 -7.62
N LEU A 243 20.59 -20.26 -7.72
CA LEU A 243 21.88 -20.94 -7.79
C LEU A 243 22.63 -20.63 -9.10
N SER A 244 21.94 -20.56 -10.24
CA SER A 244 22.59 -20.15 -11.50
C SER A 244 23.15 -18.72 -11.43
N ILE A 245 22.47 -17.79 -10.74
CA ILE A 245 23.00 -16.44 -10.52
C ILE A 245 24.20 -16.44 -9.56
N VAL A 246 24.27 -17.38 -8.61
CA VAL A 246 25.45 -17.56 -7.74
C VAL A 246 26.64 -18.13 -8.52
N GLU A 247 26.39 -19.08 -9.43
CA GLU A 247 27.43 -19.78 -10.19
C GLU A 247 27.97 -18.96 -11.37
N ASP A 248 27.09 -18.36 -12.19
CA ASP A 248 27.44 -17.61 -13.40
C ASP A 248 27.49 -16.07 -13.19
N GLY A 249 26.98 -15.58 -12.04
CA GLY A 249 26.83 -14.15 -11.74
C GLY A 249 25.54 -13.53 -12.31
N LEU A 250 25.21 -12.29 -11.89
CA LEU A 250 24.13 -11.54 -12.56
C LEU A 250 24.54 -11.23 -14.02
N PRO A 251 23.77 -11.65 -15.04
CA PRO A 251 24.09 -11.28 -16.41
C PRO A 251 23.76 -9.80 -16.62
N LEU A 252 24.80 -8.98 -16.77
CA LEU A 252 24.76 -7.52 -16.78
C LEU A 252 23.73 -6.92 -17.75
N ASP A 253 23.46 -7.60 -18.88
CA ASP A 253 22.49 -7.17 -19.91
C ASP A 253 21.03 -7.61 -19.64
N THR A 254 20.75 -8.35 -18.56
CA THR A 254 19.40 -8.92 -18.27
C THR A 254 18.76 -8.43 -16.99
N THR A 255 19.34 -7.40 -16.34
CA THR A 255 18.83 -6.84 -15.07
C THR A 255 17.39 -6.36 -15.13
N GLU A 256 16.90 -5.92 -16.31
CA GLU A 256 15.49 -5.57 -16.55
C GLU A 256 14.57 -6.78 -16.80
N GLN A 257 15.10 -7.94 -17.21
CA GLN A 257 14.34 -9.17 -17.52
C GLN A 257 14.33 -10.21 -16.38
N LEU A 258 15.32 -10.15 -15.48
CA LEU A 258 15.35 -10.98 -14.26
C LEU A 258 14.04 -10.91 -13.46
N PRO A 259 13.39 -9.75 -13.27
CA PRO A 259 12.10 -9.65 -12.62
C PRO A 259 11.01 -10.52 -13.23
N ASP A 260 10.81 -10.42 -14.55
CA ASP A 260 9.79 -11.21 -15.27
C ASP A 260 10.12 -12.70 -15.21
N LEU A 261 11.40 -13.07 -15.26
CA LEU A 261 11.82 -14.45 -15.13
C LEU A 261 11.51 -15.01 -13.73
N CYS A 262 11.67 -14.22 -12.66
CA CYS A 262 11.29 -14.61 -11.30
C CYS A 262 9.78 -14.88 -11.16
N VAL A 263 8.93 -14.05 -11.78
CA VAL A 263 7.47 -14.25 -11.80
C VAL A 263 7.12 -15.55 -12.53
N ASN A 264 7.70 -15.77 -13.71
CA ASN A 264 7.47 -16.98 -14.51
C ASN A 264 8.03 -18.28 -13.89
N LEU A 265 8.90 -18.18 -12.88
CA LEU A 265 9.44 -19.32 -12.11
C LEU A 265 8.63 -19.63 -10.84
N LEU A 266 7.66 -18.78 -10.48
CA LEU A 266 6.80 -18.91 -9.30
C LEU A 266 5.32 -19.23 -9.59
N LEU A 267 4.86 -18.97 -10.82
CA LEU A 267 3.49 -19.22 -11.30
C LEU A 267 3.36 -20.55 -12.06
#